data_AF-A0A9P4NY74-F1
#
_entry.id   AF-A0A9P4NY74-F1
#
_cell.length_a   1.000
_cell.length_b   1.000
_cell.length_c   1.000
_cell.angle_alpha   90.00
_cell.angle_beta   90.00
_cell.angle_gamma   90.00
#
_symmetry.space_group_name_H-M   'P 1'
#
loop_
_entity.id
_entity.type
_entity.pdbx_description
1 polymer ?
#
loop_
_entity_poly.entity_id
_entity_poly.type
_entity_poly.pdbx_seq_one_letter_code
_entity_poly.pdbx_strand_id
1 'polypeptide(L)'
;MSEEDVTRDIHRKIEREKALITAANAMRQSTNNPAVVSGLDTKIRDGRRNIEYLESRLKEYELKRMNSGMEGMHVNDGGGGYGQQHGGPGYGREDGYGSQGQEYSQLSGGNSMMPPSAPFARPGPQSSMPKARPNYSKLDLIKWDTPHLGPRIQLMLSQLEFKLSVEKQYKDGIEKMVRLYQIEGDRKSKADAEARRIESNQKIQLLKQALRRYEDLHVDIDGGDGGDGKQHFPDTEDKH
;
A
#
# COMPACT_ATOMS: atom_id res chain seq x y z
N MET A 1 13.02 4.25 -6.43
CA MET A 1 13.43 5.48 -5.74
C MET A 1 14.45 5.09 -4.69
N SER A 2 15.54 5.84 -4.53
CA SER A 2 16.51 5.54 -3.47
C SER A 2 15.90 5.87 -2.10
N GLU A 3 16.41 5.23 -1.05
CA GLU A 3 15.89 5.43 0.31
C GLU A 3 16.01 6.89 0.78
N GLU A 4 17.08 7.56 0.34
CA GLU A 4 17.31 8.99 0.56
C GLU A 4 16.30 9.87 -0.20
N ASP A 5 15.82 9.43 -1.37
CA ASP A 5 14.80 10.16 -2.13
C ASP A 5 13.47 10.21 -1.37
N VAL A 6 13.09 9.12 -0.70
CA VAL A 6 11.83 9.04 0.07
C VAL A 6 11.89 9.97 1.28
N THR A 7 12.97 9.90 2.07
CA THR A 7 13.18 10.79 3.22
C THR A 7 13.17 12.27 2.79
N ARG A 8 13.88 12.59 1.71
CA ARG A 8 13.93 13.94 1.14
C ARG A 8 12.55 14.42 0.67
N ASP A 9 11.76 13.54 0.06
CA ASP A 9 10.42 13.88 -0.40
C ASP A 9 9.46 14.14 0.77
N ILE A 10 9.51 13.33 1.82
CA ILE A 10 8.74 13.55 3.06
C ILE A 10 9.11 14.91 3.67
N HIS A 11 10.40 15.23 3.79
CA HIS A 11 10.85 16.54 4.28
C HIS A 11 10.33 17.68 3.41
N ARG A 12 10.42 17.57 2.09
CA ARG A 12 9.88 18.57 1.16
C ARG A 12 8.36 18.75 1.33
N LYS A 13 7.61 17.68 1.57
CA LYS A 13 6.16 17.74 1.84
C LYS A 13 5.87 18.43 3.19
N ILE A 14 6.64 18.11 4.24
CA ILE A 14 6.53 18.79 5.55
C ILE A 14 6.78 20.29 5.43
N GLU A 15 7.87 20.70 4.76
CA GLU A 15 8.20 22.11 4.60
C GLU A 15 7.15 22.88 3.78
N ARG A 16 6.54 22.22 2.78
CA ARG A 16 5.40 22.79 2.06
C ARG A 16 4.22 23.05 2.99
N GLU A 17 3.84 22.10 3.84
CA GLU A 17 2.74 22.27 4.79
C GLU A 17 3.02 23.37 5.82
N LYS A 18 4.25 23.45 6.33
CA LYS A 18 4.68 24.56 7.22
C LYS A 18 4.56 25.92 6.54
N ALA A 19 5.00 26.03 5.28
CA ALA A 19 4.87 27.26 4.51
C ALA A 19 3.39 27.65 4.28
N LEU A 20 2.52 26.67 4.00
CA LEU A 20 1.08 26.90 3.83
C LEU A 20 0.42 27.37 5.12
N ILE A 21 0.75 26.77 6.27
CA ILE A 21 0.24 27.20 7.59
C ILE A 21 0.70 28.62 7.89
N THR A 22 1.96 28.94 7.61
CA THR A 22 2.53 30.28 7.84
C THR A 22 1.81 31.33 6.99
N ALA A 23 1.63 31.06 5.70
CA ALA A 23 0.88 31.92 4.80
C ALA A 23 -0.60 32.07 5.25
N ALA A 24 -1.24 30.98 5.69
CA ALA A 24 -2.60 31.03 6.19
C ALA A 24 -2.74 31.87 7.47
N ASN A 25 -1.77 31.79 8.39
CA ASN A 25 -1.73 32.64 9.58
C ASN A 25 -1.54 34.12 9.23
N ALA A 26 -0.65 34.44 8.28
CA ALA A 26 -0.46 35.82 7.82
C ALA A 26 -1.74 36.39 7.18
N MET A 27 -2.39 35.61 6.30
CA MET A 27 -3.67 36.01 5.68
C MET A 27 -4.80 36.16 6.70
N ARG A 28 -4.81 35.33 7.75
CA ARG A 28 -5.81 35.38 8.83
C ARG A 28 -5.69 36.69 9.61
N GLN A 29 -4.47 37.20 9.79
CA GLN A 29 -4.22 38.49 10.45
C GLN A 29 -4.57 39.68 9.55
N SER A 30 -4.53 39.51 8.23
CA SER A 30 -4.80 40.58 7.27
C SER A 30 -6.25 40.65 6.79
N THR A 31 -7.15 39.80 7.28
CA THR A 31 -8.55 39.76 6.83
C THR A 31 -9.53 39.80 8.00
N ASN A 32 -10.59 40.60 7.83
CA ASN A 32 -11.69 40.69 8.80
C ASN A 32 -12.95 39.94 8.33
N ASN A 33 -12.88 39.22 7.19
CA ASN A 33 -14.03 38.49 6.67
C ASN A 33 -14.16 37.13 7.40
N PRO A 34 -15.26 36.89 8.14
CA PRO A 34 -15.42 35.67 8.95
C PRO A 34 -15.43 34.38 8.11
N ALA A 35 -15.95 34.42 6.88
CA ALA A 35 -15.94 33.26 5.99
C ALA A 35 -14.51 32.90 5.54
N VAL A 36 -13.69 33.91 5.28
CA VAL A 36 -12.28 33.71 4.92
C VAL A 36 -11.49 33.20 6.12
N VAL A 37 -11.71 33.78 7.31
CA VAL A 37 -11.07 33.32 8.56
C VAL A 37 -11.40 31.85 8.85
N SER A 38 -12.67 31.45 8.78
CA SER A 38 -13.07 30.05 8.98
C SER A 38 -12.41 29.09 7.98
N GLY A 39 -12.30 29.50 6.71
CA GLY A 39 -11.60 28.72 5.69
C GLY A 39 -10.09 28.60 5.97
N LEU A 40 -9.45 29.67 6.45
CA LEU A 40 -8.04 29.67 6.83
C LEU A 40 -7.79 28.82 8.09
N ASP A 41 -8.67 28.89 9.10
CA ASP A 41 -8.58 28.08 10.31
C ASP A 41 -8.68 26.58 9.99
N THR A 42 -9.56 26.21 9.05
CA THR A 42 -9.67 24.84 8.55
C THR A 42 -8.36 24.39 7.90
N LYS A 43 -7.77 25.23 7.02
CA LYS A 43 -6.46 24.94 6.38
C LYS A 43 -5.33 24.79 7.41
N ILE A 44 -5.31 25.62 8.46
CA ILE A 44 -4.30 25.52 9.52
C ILE A 44 -4.45 24.21 10.28
N ARG A 45 -5.69 23.82 10.65
CA ARG A 45 -5.95 22.56 11.35
C ARG A 45 -5.59 21.35 10.49
N ASP A 46 -5.95 21.37 9.21
CA ASP A 46 -5.62 20.29 8.26
C ASP A 46 -4.12 20.18 8.05
N GLY A 47 -3.43 21.29 7.80
CA GLY A 47 -1.97 21.31 7.62
C GLY A 47 -1.22 20.75 8.83
N ARG A 48 -1.69 21.05 10.06
CA ARG A 48 -1.10 20.47 11.29
C ARG A 48 -1.22 18.95 11.34
N ARG A 49 -2.39 18.39 10.98
CA ARG A 49 -2.60 16.94 10.91
C ARG A 49 -1.77 16.30 9.81
N ASN A 50 -1.62 16.98 8.67
CA ASN A 50 -0.77 16.52 7.58
C ASN A 50 0.69 16.42 8.01
N ILE A 51 1.21 17.44 8.71
CA ILE A 51 2.57 17.42 9.27
C ILE A 51 2.73 16.25 10.24
N GLU A 52 1.81 16.08 11.19
CA GLU A 52 1.86 14.97 12.17
C GLU A 52 1.91 13.59 11.49
N TYR A 53 1.12 13.40 10.43
CA TYR A 53 1.15 12.17 9.64
C TYR A 53 2.51 11.97 8.94
N LEU A 54 3.01 13.00 8.25
CA LEU A 54 4.28 12.93 7.53
C LEU A 54 5.46 12.70 8.48
N GLU A 55 5.48 13.34 9.65
CA GLU A 55 6.48 13.14 10.70
C GLU A 55 6.41 11.73 11.30
N SER A 56 5.21 11.21 11.56
CA SER A 56 5.03 9.84 12.02
C SER A 56 5.55 8.83 11.00
N ARG A 57 5.30 9.09 9.71
CA ARG A 57 5.74 8.23 8.62
C ARG A 57 7.25 8.30 8.39
N LEU A 58 7.85 9.48 8.57
CA LEU A 58 9.30 9.68 8.57
C LEU A 58 9.97 8.83 9.67
N LYS A 59 9.47 8.92 10.91
CA LYS A 59 9.98 8.14 12.05
C LYS A 59 9.88 6.63 11.82
N GLU A 60 8.73 6.17 11.31
CA GLU A 60 8.54 4.75 10.98
C GLU A 60 9.55 4.27 9.93
N TYR A 61 9.79 5.10 8.91
CA TYR A 61 10.78 4.80 7.86
C TYR A 61 12.21 4.77 8.40
N GLU A 62 12.59 5.73 9.24
CA GLU A 62 13.91 5.76 9.90
C GLU A 62 14.12 4.57 10.84
N LEU A 63 13.11 4.17 11.60
CA LEU A 63 13.15 2.98 12.46
C LEU A 63 13.31 1.70 11.63
N LYS A 64 12.58 1.58 10.52
CA LYS A 64 12.72 0.45 9.59
C LYS A 64 14.13 0.39 9.01
N ARG A 65 14.72 1.53 8.63
CA ARG A 65 16.12 1.63 8.19
C ARG A 65 17.10 1.15 9.27
N MET A 66 16.95 1.62 10.50
CA MET A 66 17.84 1.21 11.60
C MET A 66 17.74 -0.29 11.88
N ASN A 67 16.54 -0.86 11.82
CA ASN A 67 16.34 -2.29 12.02
C ASN A 67 16.91 -3.14 10.87
N SER A 68 16.71 -2.73 9.62
CA SER A 68 17.28 -3.42 8.44
C SER A 68 18.80 -3.31 8.35
N GLY A 69 19.40 -2.21 8.83
CA GLY A 69 20.86 -2.08 8.94
C GLY A 69 21.47 -3.02 10.01
N MET A 70 20.74 -3.31 11.08
CA MET A 70 21.21 -4.19 12.16
C MET A 70 21.10 -5.68 11.81
N GLU A 71 20.13 -6.05 10.98
CA GLU A 71 19.94 -7.43 10.47
C GLU A 71 21.07 -7.86 9.51
N GLY A 72 21.73 -6.90 8.86
CA GLY A 72 22.91 -7.13 8.01
C GLY A 72 24.24 -7.28 8.75
N MET A 73 24.31 -6.97 10.05
CA MET A 73 25.53 -7.10 10.86
C MET A 73 25.64 -8.41 11.67
N HIS A 74 24.62 -9.27 11.66
CA HIS A 74 24.61 -10.56 12.38
C HIS A 74 24.97 -11.76 11.48
N VAL A 75 25.89 -11.60 10.53
CA VAL A 75 26.47 -12.73 9.77
C VAL A 75 27.95 -12.48 9.52
N ASN A 76 28.76 -12.32 10.58
CA ASN A 76 30.18 -12.68 10.54
C ASN A 76 30.82 -12.69 11.96
N ASP A 77 30.36 -13.58 12.85
CA ASP A 77 31.26 -14.11 13.88
C ASP A 77 31.64 -15.53 13.45
N GLY A 78 32.60 -15.59 12.54
CA GLY A 78 33.30 -16.81 12.18
C GLY A 78 34.36 -17.10 13.24
N GLY A 79 34.06 -18.01 14.16
CA GLY A 79 35.02 -18.63 15.07
C GLY A 79 34.87 -20.14 15.03
N GLY A 80 35.73 -20.82 14.26
CA GLY A 80 35.67 -22.25 14.01
C GLY A 80 35.87 -23.15 15.24
N GLY A 81 35.54 -24.43 15.10
CA GLY A 81 35.86 -25.42 16.13
C GLY A 81 35.08 -26.72 16.04
N TYR A 82 35.62 -27.64 15.25
CA TYR A 82 35.57 -29.10 15.42
C TYR A 82 35.73 -29.55 16.89
N GLY A 83 35.02 -30.62 17.29
CA GLY A 83 35.24 -31.33 18.57
C GLY A 83 33.91 -31.74 19.25
N GLN A 84 33.37 -32.95 19.09
CA GLN A 84 33.82 -34.26 19.60
C GLN A 84 33.66 -34.39 21.14
N GLN A 85 32.62 -35.15 21.53
CA GLN A 85 32.52 -36.16 22.60
C GLN A 85 33.24 -35.91 23.94
N HIS A 86 32.51 -35.98 25.06
CA HIS A 86 32.81 -36.59 26.39
C HIS A 86 31.58 -36.27 27.29
N GLY A 87 30.87 -37.13 28.02
CA GLY A 87 31.14 -38.42 28.64
C GLY A 87 31.08 -38.27 30.18
N GLY A 88 29.99 -38.70 30.85
CA GLY A 88 29.97 -38.85 32.32
C GLY A 88 28.58 -39.18 32.94
N PRO A 89 28.48 -39.96 34.05
CA PRO A 89 27.45 -41.00 34.24
C PRO A 89 26.60 -40.98 35.54
N GLY A 90 25.51 -41.77 35.54
CA GLY A 90 24.76 -42.32 36.70
C GLY A 90 23.60 -41.44 37.21
N TYR A 91 22.45 -41.92 37.71
CA TYR A 91 21.91 -43.22 38.14
C TYR A 91 20.38 -43.05 38.36
N GLY A 92 19.57 -44.13 38.31
CA GLY A 92 18.20 -44.15 38.89
C GLY A 92 17.12 -44.80 38.01
N ARG A 93 16.66 -45.99 38.43
CA ARG A 93 15.70 -46.91 37.78
C ARG A 93 14.44 -47.01 38.66
N GLU A 94 13.24 -47.11 38.06
CA GLU A 94 12.07 -47.89 38.52
C GLU A 94 11.04 -47.90 37.36
N ASP A 95 10.90 -49.00 36.60
CA ASP A 95 9.99 -50.16 36.75
C ASP A 95 8.54 -49.91 36.23
N GLY A 96 8.06 -50.77 35.30
CA GLY A 96 6.61 -50.89 35.04
C GLY A 96 6.10 -51.35 33.65
N TYR A 97 6.14 -52.67 33.40
CA TYR A 97 5.14 -53.52 32.69
C TYR A 97 4.68 -53.32 31.20
N GLY A 98 4.85 -54.40 30.40
CA GLY A 98 3.92 -54.85 29.32
C GLY A 98 4.51 -54.94 27.89
N SER A 99 5.07 -56.08 27.45
CA SER A 99 4.50 -57.12 26.53
C SER A 99 4.16 -56.61 25.10
N GLN A 100 4.57 -57.17 23.94
CA GLN A 100 4.92 -58.55 23.53
C GLN A 100 5.66 -58.56 22.14
N GLY A 101 6.32 -59.68 21.80
CA GLY A 101 7.35 -59.99 20.76
C GLY A 101 7.14 -59.54 19.29
N GLN A 102 8.19 -59.41 18.45
CA GLN A 102 9.14 -60.44 17.91
C GLN A 102 8.32 -61.59 17.23
N GLU A 103 8.52 -62.04 15.99
CA GLU A 103 9.71 -62.19 15.15
C GLU A 103 9.33 -62.78 13.75
N TYR A 104 10.26 -62.65 12.78
CA TYR A 104 10.61 -63.54 11.65
C TYR A 104 9.75 -63.83 10.38
N SER A 105 10.51 -63.69 9.27
CA SER A 105 10.58 -64.47 8.02
C SER A 105 9.51 -64.37 6.93
N GLN A 106 9.98 -63.78 5.81
CA GLN A 106 9.93 -64.29 4.43
C GLN A 106 8.87 -65.36 4.14
N LEU A 107 7.99 -65.09 3.18
CA LEU A 107 7.72 -65.94 2.00
C LEU A 107 6.69 -65.25 1.07
N SER A 108 7.03 -65.22 -0.22
CA SER A 108 6.12 -65.41 -1.36
C SER A 108 4.88 -64.50 -1.55
N GLY A 109 4.97 -63.64 -2.58
CA GLY A 109 3.91 -63.49 -3.59
C GLY A 109 2.72 -62.60 -3.26
N GLY A 110 2.61 -61.45 -3.94
CA GLY A 110 1.36 -60.72 -4.00
C GLY A 110 1.50 -59.28 -4.48
N ASN A 111 1.16 -59.03 -5.74
CA ASN A 111 0.87 -57.70 -6.27
C ASN A 111 -0.14 -56.97 -5.37
N SER A 112 0.21 -55.80 -4.82
CA SER A 112 -0.75 -54.75 -4.46
C SER A 112 -0.05 -53.40 -4.23
N MET A 113 0.00 -52.62 -5.31
CA MET A 113 -0.23 -51.18 -5.40
C MET A 113 -0.08 -50.35 -4.11
N MET A 114 1.04 -49.62 -3.96
CA MET A 114 1.09 -48.45 -3.09
C MET A 114 0.60 -47.21 -3.86
N PRO A 115 -0.41 -46.46 -3.38
CA PRO A 115 -0.81 -45.21 -4.00
C PRO A 115 0.24 -44.11 -3.72
N PRO A 116 0.42 -43.16 -4.65
CA PRO A 116 1.39 -42.06 -4.50
C PRO A 116 0.97 -41.12 -3.37
N SER A 117 1.95 -40.73 -2.55
CA SER A 117 1.78 -39.79 -1.44
C SER A 117 1.13 -38.48 -1.89
N ALA A 118 0.11 -38.03 -1.14
CA ALA A 118 -0.50 -36.72 -1.30
C ALA A 118 0.54 -35.59 -1.10
N PRO A 119 0.42 -34.44 -1.80
CA PRO A 119 1.44 -33.38 -1.83
C PRO A 119 1.49 -32.51 -0.57
N PHE A 120 0.79 -32.88 0.50
CA PHE A 120 0.73 -32.11 1.74
C PHE A 120 1.46 -32.82 2.86
N ALA A 121 2.79 -32.81 2.77
CA ALA A 121 3.64 -33.00 3.93
C ALA A 121 3.39 -31.84 4.91
N ARG A 122 3.11 -32.18 6.18
CA ARG A 122 2.95 -31.21 7.27
C ARG A 122 4.27 -30.42 7.44
N PRO A 123 4.27 -29.07 7.42
CA PRO A 123 5.49 -28.32 7.66
C PRO A 123 5.95 -28.49 9.11
N GLY A 124 7.24 -28.80 9.29
CA GLY A 124 7.89 -28.84 10.60
C GLY A 124 7.91 -27.46 11.28
N PRO A 125 8.11 -27.41 12.60
CA PRO A 125 8.02 -26.19 13.40
C PRO A 125 9.27 -25.32 13.23
N GLN A 126 9.50 -24.75 12.04
CA GLN A 126 10.55 -23.75 11.80
C GLN A 126 10.37 -23.09 10.42
N SER A 127 9.22 -22.44 10.21
CA SER A 127 9.02 -21.53 9.07
C SER A 127 8.46 -20.22 9.62
N SER A 128 9.33 -19.21 9.67
CA SER A 128 9.00 -17.84 10.03
C SER A 128 7.89 -17.37 9.08
N MET A 129 6.64 -17.37 9.55
CA MET A 129 5.52 -16.84 8.78
C MET A 129 5.82 -15.36 8.48
N PRO A 130 5.80 -14.91 7.21
CA PRO A 130 5.85 -13.49 6.92
C PRO A 130 4.70 -12.82 7.65
N LYS A 131 5.03 -11.81 8.47
CA LYS A 131 4.05 -11.05 9.28
C LYS A 131 2.87 -10.70 8.38
N ALA A 132 1.68 -11.22 8.71
CA ALA A 132 0.48 -11.00 7.92
C ALA A 132 0.30 -9.49 7.72
N ARG A 133 0.31 -9.05 6.45
CA ARG A 133 0.03 -7.66 6.10
C ARG A 133 -1.34 -7.31 6.70
N PRO A 134 -1.47 -6.22 7.47
CA PRO A 134 -2.74 -5.87 8.09
C PRO A 134 -3.84 -5.71 7.03
N ASN A 135 -4.92 -6.49 7.14
CA ASN A 135 -6.11 -6.36 6.29
C ASN A 135 -7.09 -5.39 6.94
N TYR A 136 -7.34 -4.25 6.29
CA TYR A 136 -8.23 -3.20 6.80
C TYR A 136 -9.60 -3.27 6.12
N SER A 137 -10.69 -3.24 6.92
CA SER A 137 -12.04 -3.13 6.37
C SER A 137 -12.28 -1.72 5.82
N LYS A 138 -13.20 -1.58 4.86
CA LYS A 138 -13.65 -0.27 4.34
C LYS A 138 -14.11 0.66 5.46
N LEU A 139 -14.68 0.12 6.53
CA LEU A 139 -15.07 0.89 7.72
C LEU A 139 -13.86 1.33 8.56
N ASP A 140 -12.83 0.51 8.66
CA ASP A 140 -11.60 0.85 9.40
C ASP A 140 -10.83 1.96 8.68
N LEU A 141 -10.88 1.98 7.35
CA LEU A 141 -10.35 3.07 6.54
C LEU A 141 -11.19 4.36 6.63
N ILE A 142 -12.39 4.34 7.20
CA ILE A 142 -13.27 5.52 7.34
C ILE A 142 -13.15 6.18 8.71
N LYS A 143 -12.79 5.43 9.77
CA LYS A 143 -12.69 5.94 11.15
C LYS A 143 -11.77 7.18 11.21
N TRP A 144 -12.22 8.19 11.95
CA TRP A 144 -11.75 9.58 11.80
C TRP A 144 -10.53 9.97 12.64
N ASP A 145 -10.03 9.08 13.49
CA ASP A 145 -8.79 9.31 14.24
C ASP A 145 -7.82 8.16 13.96
N THR A 146 -6.66 8.53 13.43
CA THR A 146 -5.65 7.77 12.69
C THR A 146 -5.21 6.44 13.35
N PRO A 147 -5.66 5.29 12.82
CA PRO A 147 -4.73 4.36 12.18
C PRO A 147 -5.23 3.92 10.79
N HIS A 148 -4.28 3.67 9.86
CA HIS A 148 -4.45 3.29 8.43
C HIS A 148 -4.55 4.46 7.43
N LEU A 149 -4.05 5.65 7.78
CA LEU A 149 -4.06 6.79 6.86
C LEU A 149 -3.32 6.50 5.54
N GLY A 150 -2.22 5.74 5.54
CA GLY A 150 -1.54 5.32 4.29
C GLY A 150 -2.42 4.48 3.35
N PRO A 151 -2.89 3.29 3.79
CA PRO A 151 -3.84 2.47 3.03
C PRO A 151 -5.12 3.21 2.64
N ARG A 152 -5.61 4.11 3.49
CA ARG A 152 -6.75 4.98 3.20
C ARG A 152 -6.44 5.96 2.09
N ILE A 153 -5.28 6.63 2.10
CA ILE A 153 -4.84 7.54 1.03
C ILE A 153 -4.79 6.80 -0.30
N GLN A 154 -4.19 5.61 -0.33
CA GLN A 154 -4.10 4.81 -1.56
C GLN A 154 -5.48 4.37 -2.09
N LEU A 155 -6.38 3.93 -1.20
CA LEU A 155 -7.76 3.63 -1.57
C LEU A 155 -8.48 4.88 -2.08
N MET A 156 -8.31 6.03 -1.44
CA MET A 156 -8.92 7.29 -1.88
C MET A 156 -8.39 7.75 -3.23
N LEU A 157 -7.08 7.61 -3.49
CA LEU A 157 -6.48 7.90 -4.79
C LEU A 157 -7.11 7.07 -5.89
N SER A 158 -7.13 5.74 -5.75
CA SER A 158 -7.73 4.85 -6.75
C SER A 158 -9.22 5.15 -6.99
N GLN A 159 -9.99 5.45 -5.93
CA GLN A 159 -11.40 5.83 -6.08
C GLN A 159 -11.58 7.17 -6.80
N LEU A 160 -10.73 8.16 -6.53
CA LEU A 160 -10.79 9.48 -7.16
C LEU A 160 -10.35 9.40 -8.63
N GLU A 161 -9.31 8.62 -8.94
CA GLU A 161 -8.87 8.34 -10.30
C GLU A 161 -9.96 7.65 -11.13
N PHE A 162 -10.58 6.61 -10.57
CA PHE A 162 -11.70 5.91 -11.21
C PHE A 162 -12.88 6.84 -11.44
N LYS A 163 -13.28 7.64 -10.44
CA LYS A 163 -14.36 8.62 -10.61
C LYS A 163 -14.01 9.68 -11.65
N LEU A 164 -12.76 10.15 -11.68
CA LEU A 164 -12.29 11.14 -12.64
C LEU A 164 -12.28 10.57 -14.07
N SER A 165 -11.89 9.31 -14.27
CA SER A 165 -11.90 8.68 -15.59
C SER A 165 -13.31 8.48 -16.11
N VAL A 166 -14.23 7.99 -15.27
CA VAL A 166 -15.66 7.85 -15.60
C VAL A 166 -16.29 9.20 -15.93
N GLU A 167 -16.01 10.23 -15.13
CA GLU A 167 -16.59 11.57 -15.37
C GLU A 167 -16.03 12.21 -16.65
N LYS A 168 -14.74 11.99 -16.99
CA LYS A 168 -14.19 12.42 -18.28
C LYS A 168 -14.91 11.75 -19.45
N GLN A 169 -15.11 10.43 -19.39
CA GLN A 169 -15.85 9.71 -20.43
C GLN A 169 -17.31 10.20 -20.52
N TYR A 170 -17.94 10.51 -19.39
CA TYR A 170 -19.28 11.07 -19.35
C TYR A 170 -19.34 12.45 -20.04
N LYS A 171 -18.39 13.34 -19.74
CA LYS A 171 -18.25 14.64 -20.42
C LYS A 171 -18.05 14.47 -21.92
N ASP A 172 -17.17 13.55 -22.35
CA ASP A 172 -16.91 13.29 -23.77
C ASP A 172 -18.17 12.78 -24.49
N GLY A 173 -19.00 11.98 -23.81
CA GLY A 173 -20.33 11.59 -24.29
C GLY A 173 -21.28 12.77 -24.47
N ILE A 174 -21.34 13.68 -23.49
CA ILE A 174 -22.14 14.91 -23.58
C ILE A 174 -21.67 15.79 -24.75
N GLU A 175 -20.36 15.92 -24.97
CA GLU A 175 -19.82 16.70 -26.09
C GLU A 175 -20.25 16.16 -27.46
N LYS A 176 -20.34 14.84 -27.61
CA LYS A 176 -20.91 14.21 -28.80
C LYS A 176 -22.40 14.54 -28.94
N MET A 177 -23.17 14.50 -27.85
CA MET A 177 -24.60 14.86 -27.86
C MET A 177 -24.82 16.32 -28.27
N VAL A 178 -24.05 17.25 -27.71
CA VAL A 178 -24.09 18.67 -28.10
C VAL A 178 -23.85 18.82 -29.61
N ARG A 179 -22.89 18.08 -30.17
CA ARG A 179 -22.58 18.10 -31.60
C ARG A 179 -23.71 17.54 -32.46
N LEU A 180 -24.36 16.46 -32.03
CA LEU A 180 -25.52 15.90 -32.73
C LEU A 180 -26.69 16.90 -32.76
N TYR A 181 -27.05 17.49 -31.61
CA TYR A 181 -28.12 18.50 -31.56
C TYR A 181 -27.78 19.76 -32.35
N GLN A 182 -26.49 20.10 -32.48
CA GLN A 182 -26.05 21.19 -33.34
C GLN A 182 -26.30 20.89 -34.83
N ILE A 183 -26.10 19.64 -35.27
CA ILE A 183 -26.35 19.21 -36.66
C ILE A 183 -27.86 19.14 -36.94
N GLU A 184 -28.65 18.65 -35.98
CA GLU A 184 -30.11 18.56 -36.07
C GLU A 184 -30.82 19.93 -35.98
N GLY A 185 -30.14 20.95 -35.44
CA GLY A 185 -30.68 22.29 -35.27
C GLY A 185 -31.58 22.47 -34.05
N ASP A 186 -31.67 21.47 -33.15
CA ASP A 186 -32.42 21.56 -31.91
C ASP A 186 -31.68 22.40 -30.87
N ARG A 187 -32.09 23.68 -30.78
CA ARG A 187 -31.51 24.65 -29.86
C ARG A 187 -31.78 24.33 -28.40
N LYS A 188 -32.91 23.71 -28.07
CA LYS A 188 -33.28 23.42 -26.68
C LYS A 188 -32.45 22.27 -26.14
N SER A 189 -32.43 21.15 -26.85
CA SER A 189 -31.64 19.97 -26.45
C SER A 189 -30.15 20.27 -26.42
N LYS A 190 -29.66 21.13 -27.34
CA LYS A 190 -28.28 21.63 -27.30
C LYS A 190 -27.98 22.38 -26.00
N ALA A 191 -28.83 23.33 -25.60
CA ALA A 191 -28.62 24.12 -24.39
C ALA A 191 -28.62 23.25 -23.13
N ASP A 192 -29.53 22.28 -23.05
CA ASP A 192 -29.61 21.34 -21.93
C ASP A 192 -28.35 20.45 -21.84
N ALA A 193 -27.85 19.97 -22.98
CA ALA A 193 -26.60 19.21 -23.04
C ALA A 193 -25.38 20.08 -22.67
N GLU A 194 -25.34 21.34 -23.09
CA GLU A 194 -24.28 22.28 -22.70
C GLU A 194 -24.28 22.57 -21.19
N ALA A 195 -25.44 22.71 -20.56
CA ALA A 195 -25.55 22.86 -19.11
C ALA A 195 -24.93 21.65 -18.37
N ARG A 196 -25.27 20.42 -18.81
CA ARG A 196 -24.66 19.19 -18.26
C ARG A 196 -23.15 19.13 -18.49
N ARG A 197 -22.66 19.65 -19.63
CA ARG A 197 -21.21 19.74 -19.91
C ARG A 197 -20.51 20.61 -18.88
N ILE A 198 -21.11 21.75 -18.52
CA ILE A 198 -20.55 22.70 -17.54
C ILE A 198 -20.51 22.05 -16.15
N GLU A 199 -21.60 21.42 -15.71
CA GLU A 199 -21.67 20.71 -14.42
C GLU A 199 -20.64 19.57 -14.34
N SER A 200 -20.53 18.75 -15.41
CA SER A 200 -19.54 17.68 -15.47
C SER A 200 -18.11 18.23 -15.42
N ASN A 201 -17.85 19.35 -16.09
CA ASN A 201 -16.54 20.01 -16.02
C ASN A 201 -16.22 20.51 -14.60
N GLN A 202 -17.19 21.09 -13.89
CA GLN A 202 -17.00 21.48 -12.48
C GLN A 202 -16.66 20.26 -11.61
N LYS A 203 -17.37 19.14 -11.79
CA LYS A 203 -17.08 17.91 -11.04
C LYS A 203 -15.67 17.38 -11.35
N ILE A 204 -15.24 17.42 -12.62
CA ILE A 204 -13.87 17.06 -13.02
C ILE A 204 -12.84 17.91 -12.27
N GLN A 205 -13.06 19.23 -12.13
CA GLN A 205 -12.12 20.09 -11.40
C GLN A 205 -12.06 19.74 -9.91
N LEU A 206 -13.21 19.49 -9.27
CA LEU A 206 -13.26 19.07 -7.87
C LEU A 206 -12.56 17.72 -7.65
N LEU A 207 -12.77 16.76 -8.55
CA LEU A 207 -12.10 15.45 -8.49
C LEU A 207 -10.59 15.59 -8.66
N LYS A 208 -10.12 16.41 -9.61
CA LYS A 208 -8.69 16.71 -9.78
C LYS A 208 -8.10 17.37 -8.54
N GLN A 209 -8.81 18.33 -7.95
CA GLN A 209 -8.35 19.00 -6.75
C GLN A 209 -8.24 18.03 -5.57
N ALA A 210 -9.24 17.18 -5.37
CA ALA A 210 -9.22 16.16 -4.33
C ALA A 210 -8.07 15.17 -4.55
N LEU A 211 -7.90 14.68 -5.79
CA LEU A 211 -6.85 13.75 -6.17
C LEU A 211 -5.47 14.34 -5.83
N ARG A 212 -5.21 15.58 -6.23
CA ARG A 212 -3.96 16.28 -5.90
C ARG A 212 -3.70 16.39 -4.39
N ARG A 213 -4.74 16.67 -3.58
CA ARG A 213 -4.60 16.73 -2.12
C ARG A 213 -4.18 15.38 -1.52
N TYR A 214 -4.71 14.28 -2.05
CA TYR A 214 -4.34 12.94 -1.59
C TYR A 214 -2.96 12.51 -2.13
N GLU A 215 -2.57 12.91 -3.35
CA GLU A 215 -1.23 12.68 -3.89
C GLU A 215 -0.17 13.44 -3.08
N ASP A 216 -0.46 14.69 -2.71
CA ASP A 216 0.44 15.50 -1.89
C ASP A 216 0.71 14.85 -0.52
N LEU A 217 -0.25 14.09 0.02
CA LEU A 217 -0.11 13.32 1.25
C LEU A 217 0.47 11.92 1.05
N HIS A 218 0.43 11.37 -0.16
CA HIS A 218 0.92 10.03 -0.42
C HIS A 218 2.45 9.97 -0.31
N VAL A 219 2.96 8.93 0.35
CA VAL A 219 4.38 8.62 0.43
C VAL A 219 4.56 7.17 -0.01
N ASP A 220 5.17 6.98 -1.18
CA ASP A 220 5.48 5.68 -1.76
C ASP A 220 6.57 4.97 -0.94
N ILE A 221 6.17 4.31 0.16
CA ILE A 221 7.09 3.57 1.03
C ILE A 221 7.15 2.08 0.70
N ASP A 222 6.26 1.58 -0.17
CA ASP A 222 6.26 0.17 -0.59
C ASP A 222 7.18 -0.07 -1.80
N GLY A 223 8.42 0.43 -1.71
CA GLY A 223 9.53 0.01 -2.56
C GLY A 223 10.13 -1.33 -2.15
N GLY A 224 9.35 -2.20 -1.50
CA GLY A 224 9.78 -3.50 -1.01
C GLY A 224 8.98 -4.62 -1.67
N ASP A 225 9.60 -5.22 -2.68
CA ASP A 225 9.21 -6.49 -3.31
C ASP A 225 8.02 -6.46 -4.28
N GLY A 226 8.36 -6.23 -5.55
CA GLY A 226 7.48 -6.30 -6.72
C GLY A 226 8.28 -6.10 -8.00
N GLY A 227 9.46 -6.73 -8.08
CA GLY A 227 10.34 -6.68 -9.22
C GLY A 227 9.66 -7.17 -10.50
N ASP A 228 9.80 -6.37 -11.54
CA ASP A 228 9.95 -6.73 -12.95
C ASP A 228 9.10 -7.87 -13.52
N GLY A 229 8.05 -7.45 -14.23
CA GLY A 229 7.37 -8.25 -15.24
C GLY A 229 6.79 -7.41 -16.38
N LYS A 230 7.36 -6.23 -16.69
CA LYS A 230 7.03 -5.54 -17.96
C LYS A 230 7.78 -6.25 -19.08
N GLN A 231 7.15 -7.28 -19.64
CA GLN A 231 7.54 -7.82 -20.94
C GLN A 231 7.52 -6.69 -21.96
N HIS A 232 8.71 -6.29 -22.40
CA HIS A 232 8.93 -5.41 -23.53
C HIS A 232 8.55 -6.18 -24.80
N PHE A 233 7.43 -5.82 -25.42
CA PHE A 233 7.10 -6.25 -26.77
C PHE A 233 7.88 -5.36 -27.74
N PRO A 234 8.79 -5.90 -28.57
CA PRO A 234 9.44 -5.11 -29.61
C PRO A 234 8.45 -4.84 -30.75
N ASP A 235 8.24 -3.56 -31.05
CA ASP A 235 7.58 -3.14 -32.28
C ASP A 235 8.48 -3.52 -33.48
N THR A 236 8.11 -4.59 -34.18
CA THR A 236 8.60 -4.82 -35.55
C THR A 236 7.91 -3.82 -36.48
N GLU A 237 8.56 -2.69 -36.72
CA GLU A 237 8.29 -1.85 -37.88
C GLU A 237 8.76 -2.58 -39.15
N ASP A 238 7.80 -2.92 -40.00
CA ASP A 238 8.00 -3.35 -41.37
C ASP A 238 8.76 -2.27 -42.15
N LYS A 239 9.96 -2.61 -42.62
CA LYS A 239 10.54 -2.03 -43.82
C LYS A 239 10.33 -3.03 -44.95
N HIS A 240 9.47 -2.70 -45.90
CA HIS A 240 9.80 -2.59 -47.34
C HIS A 240 8.58 -2.16 -48.16
#